data_AF-A0A2X1PK53-F1
#
_entry.id   AF-A0A2X1PK53-F1
#
_cell.length_a   1.000
_cell.length_b   1.000
_cell.length_c   1.000
_cell.angle_alpha   90.00
_cell.angle_beta   90.00
_cell.angle_gamma   90.00
#
_symmetry.space_group_name_H-M   'P 1'
#
loop_
_entity.id
_entity.type
_entity.pdbx_description
1 polymer ?
#
loop_
_entity_poly.entity_id
_entity_poly.type
_entity_poly.pdbx_seq_one_letter_code
_entity_poly.pdbx_strand_id
1 'polypeptide(L)'
;MKLYLDAKQKNWQSDRRFSENYLNSRAQKGYGVGRIRQELRQLKGVSSDIIDEVLMESEIDWYEMAENLLRKKFPNYNEQQTPKMKQKNLAIYAITRIS
;
A
#
# COMPACT_ATOMS: atom_id res chain seq x y z
N MET A 1 -14.78 -4.85 36.07
CA MET A 1 -14.90 -5.13 34.63
C MET A 1 -14.67 -3.91 33.70
N LYS A 2 -14.16 -2.76 34.19
CA LYS A 2 -13.93 -1.54 33.38
C LYS A 2 -12.52 -1.41 32.78
N LEU A 3 -11.52 -2.09 33.36
CA LEU A 3 -10.10 -1.96 32.98
C LEU A 3 -9.72 -2.61 31.64
N TYR A 4 -10.45 -3.61 31.17
CA TYR A 4 -10.12 -4.31 29.92
C TYR A 4 -10.54 -3.56 28.66
N LEU A 5 -11.56 -2.70 28.75
CA LEU A 5 -12.07 -1.97 27.60
C LEU A 5 -11.16 -0.79 27.21
N ASP A 6 -10.63 -0.08 28.20
CA ASP A 6 -9.76 1.09 27.99
C ASP A 6 -8.41 0.70 27.35
N ALA A 7 -7.84 -0.43 27.75
CA ALA A 7 -6.60 -0.93 27.15
C ALA A 7 -6.80 -1.31 25.67
N LYS A 8 -7.95 -1.90 25.33
CA LYS A 8 -8.26 -2.33 23.96
C LYS A 8 -8.49 -1.14 23.03
N GLN A 9 -9.19 -0.10 23.49
CA GLN A 9 -9.38 1.14 22.71
C GLN A 9 -8.07 1.89 22.48
N LYS A 10 -7.21 1.97 23.50
CA LYS A 10 -5.88 2.59 23.37
C LYS A 10 -4.96 1.82 22.42
N ASN A 11 -5.00 0.48 22.46
CA ASN A 11 -4.24 -0.34 21.52
C ASN A 11 -4.77 -0.18 20.08
N TRP A 12 -6.09 -0.14 19.90
CA TRP A 12 -6.72 0.10 18.60
C TRP A 12 -6.27 1.43 17.95
N GLN A 13 -6.20 2.51 18.74
CA GLN A 13 -5.77 3.81 18.24
C GLN A 13 -4.28 3.82 17.86
N SER A 14 -3.45 3.02 18.55
CA SER A 14 -2.05 2.82 18.20
C SER A 14 -1.90 1.97 16.94
N ASP A 15 -2.65 0.88 16.82
CA ASP A 15 -2.58 -0.06 15.69
C ASP A 15 -3.05 0.61 14.39
N ARG A 16 -4.09 1.45 14.47
CA ARG A 16 -4.56 2.27 13.36
C ARG A 16 -3.51 3.27 12.88
N ARG A 17 -2.99 4.12 13.78
CA ARG A 17 -1.92 5.08 13.47
C ARG A 17 -0.66 4.41 12.95
N PHE A 18 -0.30 3.26 13.51
CA PHE A 18 0.81 2.45 13.05
C PHE A 18 0.55 1.97 11.62
N SER A 19 -0.63 1.45 11.33
CA SER A 19 -1.02 0.95 10.01
C SER A 19 -1.04 2.04 8.95
N GLU A 20 -1.55 3.23 9.26
CA GLU A 20 -1.55 4.40 8.37
C GLU A 20 -0.12 4.82 8.00
N ASN A 21 0.74 4.96 9.00
CA ASN A 21 2.15 5.32 8.79
C ASN A 21 2.89 4.23 8.01
N TYR A 22 2.61 2.97 8.32
CA TYR A 22 3.21 1.83 7.63
C TYR A 22 2.79 1.80 6.16
N LEU A 23 1.50 2.00 5.89
CA LEU A 23 0.93 2.08 4.54
C LEU A 23 1.62 3.18 3.73
N ASN A 24 1.67 4.40 4.26
CA ASN A 24 2.32 5.54 3.60
C ASN A 24 3.81 5.28 3.32
N SER A 25 4.56 4.80 4.31
CA SER A 25 6.00 4.51 4.15
C SER A 25 6.26 3.45 3.08
N ARG A 26 5.42 2.41 3.02
CA ARG A 26 5.53 1.33 2.04
C ARG A 26 5.03 1.74 0.67
N ALA A 27 3.99 2.57 0.60
CA ALA A 27 3.47 3.14 -0.63
C ALA A 27 4.55 3.97 -1.34
N GLN A 28 5.23 4.86 -0.60
CA GLN A 28 6.35 5.67 -1.10
C GLN A 28 7.54 4.84 -1.60
N LYS A 29 7.78 3.66 -0.99
CA LYS A 29 8.82 2.72 -1.42
C LYS A 29 8.42 1.85 -2.63
N GLY A 30 7.19 1.98 -3.13
CA GLY A 30 6.73 1.16 -4.24
C GLY A 30 6.28 -0.25 -3.83
N TYR A 31 5.74 -0.46 -2.62
CA TYR A 31 5.10 -1.75 -2.19
C TYR A 31 3.58 -1.76 -2.37
N GLY A 32 3.00 -2.84 -2.91
CA GLY A 32 1.60 -2.86 -3.31
C GLY A 32 0.65 -3.06 -2.14
N VAL A 33 -0.60 -2.60 -2.26
CA VAL A 33 -1.63 -2.77 -1.22
C VAL A 33 -1.73 -4.21 -0.74
N GLY A 34 -1.72 -5.20 -1.64
CA GLY A 34 -1.80 -6.62 -1.28
C GLY A 34 -0.63 -7.07 -0.39
N ARG A 35 0.59 -6.66 -0.73
CA ARG A 35 1.79 -6.96 0.06
C ARG A 35 1.78 -6.24 1.41
N ILE A 36 1.41 -4.96 1.42
CA ILE A 36 1.32 -4.18 2.66
C ILE A 36 0.27 -4.79 3.60
N ARG A 37 -0.91 -5.16 3.08
CA ARG A 37 -1.96 -5.84 3.83
C ARG A 37 -1.45 -7.17 4.41
N GLN A 38 -0.70 -7.95 3.64
CA GLN A 38 -0.12 -9.20 4.13
C GLN A 38 0.94 -8.94 5.23
N GLU A 39 1.83 -7.97 5.06
CA GLU A 39 2.83 -7.60 6.06
C GLU A 39 2.17 -7.10 7.37
N LEU A 40 1.14 -6.24 7.27
CA LEU A 40 0.38 -5.75 8.43
C LEU A 40 -0.32 -6.90 9.17
N ARG A 41 -0.90 -7.84 8.44
CA ARG A 41 -1.61 -8.98 9.03
C ARG A 41 -0.65 -10.01 9.64
N GLN A 42 0.35 -10.46 8.89
CA GLN A 42 1.20 -11.58 9.27
C GLN A 42 2.39 -11.19 10.14
N LEU A 43 3.06 -10.07 9.83
CA LEU A 43 4.28 -9.67 10.55
C LEU A 43 3.97 -8.73 11.72
N LYS A 44 2.88 -7.96 11.63
CA LYS A 44 2.52 -6.95 12.64
C LYS A 44 1.30 -7.32 13.47
N GLY A 45 0.55 -8.36 13.07
CA GLY A 45 -0.58 -8.86 13.83
C GLY A 45 -1.76 -7.90 13.90
N VAL A 46 -1.86 -6.95 12.97
CA VAL A 46 -2.98 -6.00 12.91
C VAL A 46 -4.23 -6.74 12.43
N SER A 47 -5.39 -6.45 13.03
CA SER A 47 -6.66 -7.05 12.61
C SER A 47 -7.04 -6.62 11.19
N SER A 48 -7.75 -7.49 10.48
CA SER A 48 -8.26 -7.18 9.13
C SER A 48 -9.11 -5.92 9.12
N ASP A 49 -9.93 -5.72 10.16
CA ASP A 49 -10.86 -4.59 10.24
C ASP A 49 -10.11 -3.25 10.24
N ILE A 50 -9.04 -3.13 11.04
CA ILE A 50 -8.21 -1.92 11.07
C ILE A 50 -7.49 -1.72 9.73
N ILE A 51 -6.99 -2.80 9.12
CA ILE A 51 -6.30 -2.70 7.83
C ILE A 51 -7.27 -2.21 6.75
N ASP A 52 -8.49 -2.74 6.72
CA ASP A 52 -9.48 -2.37 5.72
C ASP A 52 -10.02 -0.95 5.94
N GLU A 53 -10.24 -0.54 7.19
CA GLU A 53 -10.55 0.85 7.53
C GLU A 53 -9.45 1.81 7.08
N VAL A 54 -8.19 1.52 7.42
CA VAL A 54 -7.05 2.35 7.04
C VAL A 54 -6.87 2.40 5.53
N LEU A 55 -7.13 1.31 4.81
CA LEU A 55 -7.08 1.28 3.35
C LEU A 55 -8.23 2.05 2.71
N MET A 56 -9.44 2.03 3.29
CA MET A 56 -10.59 2.80 2.81
C MET A 56 -10.43 4.29 3.06
N GLU A 57 -9.90 4.68 4.21
CA GLU A 57 -9.65 6.09 4.56
C GLU A 57 -8.38 6.63 3.92
N SER A 58 -7.53 5.76 3.39
CA SER A 58 -6.33 6.16 2.70
C SER A 58 -6.68 6.78 1.34
N GLU A 59 -6.44 8.08 1.22
CA GLU A 59 -6.54 8.84 -0.05
C GLU A 59 -5.30 8.62 -0.96
N ILE A 60 -4.57 7.52 -0.80
CA ILE A 60 -3.37 7.25 -1.62
C ILE A 60 -3.80 6.87 -3.04
N ASP A 61 -3.43 7.70 -4.01
CA ASP A 61 -3.54 7.35 -5.42
C ASP A 61 -2.41 6.36 -5.81
N TRP A 62 -2.74 5.07 -5.73
CA TRP A 62 -1.84 3.98 -6.11
C TRP A 62 -1.47 4.01 -7.59
N TYR A 63 -2.32 4.58 -8.45
CA TYR A 63 -2.08 4.71 -9.87
C TYR A 63 -1.06 5.82 -10.14
N GLU A 64 -1.25 6.99 -9.54
CA GLU A 64 -0.32 8.12 -9.66
C GLU A 64 1.06 7.76 -9.10
N MET A 65 1.13 7.06 -7.97
CA MET A 65 2.40 6.56 -7.44
C MET A 65 3.10 5.58 -8.38
N ALA A 66 2.35 4.66 -9.01
CA ALA A 66 2.92 3.70 -9.95
C ALA A 66 3.45 4.40 -11.21
N GLU A 67 2.71 5.38 -11.74
CA GLU A 67 3.12 6.18 -12.89
C GLU A 67 4.37 6.99 -12.60
N ASN A 68 4.45 7.65 -11.44
CA ASN A 68 5.61 8.42 -11.03
C ASN A 68 6.87 7.55 -10.88
N LEU A 69 6.74 6.34 -10.33
CA LEU A 69 7.87 5.41 -10.23
C LEU A 69 8.29 4.87 -11.60
N LEU A 70 7.35 4.59 -12.50
CA LEU A 70 7.62 4.20 -13.88
C LEU A 70 8.37 5.31 -14.62
N ARG A 71 7.93 6.56 -14.53
CA ARG A 71 8.61 7.73 -15.12
C ARG A 71 10.03 7.89 -14.58
N LYS A 72 10.23 7.73 -13.27
CA LYS A 72 11.57 7.80 -12.67
C LYS A 72 12.50 6.69 -13.15
N LYS A 73 11.98 5.47 -13.31
CA LYS A 73 12.79 4.31 -13.71
C LYS A 73 13.04 4.26 -15.23
N PHE A 74 12.12 4.82 -16.02
CA PHE A 74 12.19 4.86 -17.47
C PHE A 74 12.00 6.31 -17.97
N PRO A 75 13.05 7.14 -17.93
CA PRO A 75 12.97 8.54 -18.37
C PRO A 75 12.54 8.71 -19.83
N ASN A 76 12.78 7.71 -20.69
CA ASN A 76 12.37 7.69 -22.11
C ASN A 76 11.02 6.96 -22.34
N TYR A 77 10.20 6.77 -21.31
CA TYR A 77 8.89 6.11 -21.40
C TYR A 77 7.96 6.72 -22.46
N ASN A 78 8.07 8.03 -22.69
CA ASN A 78 7.23 8.78 -23.62
C ASN A 78 7.65 8.64 -25.10
N GLU A 79 8.89 8.22 -25.40
CA GLU A 79 9.43 8.41 -26.75
C GLU A 79 9.18 7.27 -27.72
N GLN A 80 8.71 6.09 -27.30
CA GLN A 80 8.39 4.99 -28.21
C GLN A 80 7.70 3.85 -27.46
N GLN A 81 6.36 3.85 -27.41
CA GLN A 81 5.63 2.65 -27.00
C GLN A 81 4.53 2.29 -27.98
N THR A 82 4.64 1.10 -28.56
CA THR A 82 3.52 0.44 -29.21
C THR A 82 2.43 0.14 -28.17
N PRO A 83 1.14 0.09 -28.55
CA PRO A 83 0.04 -0.20 -27.60
C PRO A 83 0.24 -1.48 -26.77
N LYS A 84 0.93 -2.48 -27.35
CA LYS A 84 1.32 -3.73 -26.67
C LYS A 84 2.32 -3.52 -25.52
N MET A 85 3.27 -2.60 -25.67
CA MET A 85 4.28 -2.32 -24.62
C MET A 85 3.68 -1.53 -23.46
N LYS A 86 2.71 -0.64 -23.70
CA LYS A 86 1.95 0.02 -22.63
C LYS A 86 1.25 -1.00 -21.72
N GLN A 87 0.47 -1.93 -22.29
CA GLN A 87 -0.18 -2.99 -21.50
C GLN A 87 0.82 -3.89 -20.79
N LYS A 88 1.91 -4.28 -21.45
CA LYS A 88 2.92 -5.17 -20.89
C LYS A 88 3.72 -4.49 -19.76
N ASN A 89 4.01 -3.18 -19.87
CA ASN A 89 4.70 -2.41 -18.83
C ASN A 89 3.79 -2.09 -17.64
N LEU A 90 2.51 -1.79 -17.87
CA LEU A 90 1.51 -1.65 -16.82
C LEU A 90 1.34 -2.98 -16.06
N ALA A 91 1.32 -4.10 -16.80
CA ALA A 91 1.27 -5.44 -16.22
C ALA A 91 2.56 -5.81 -15.48
N ILE A 92 3.75 -5.53 -16.03
CA ILE A 92 5.05 -5.76 -15.35
C ILE A 92 5.13 -4.94 -14.07
N TYR A 93 4.58 -3.73 -14.04
CA TYR A 93 4.56 -2.89 -12.83
C TYR A 93 3.50 -3.35 -11.81
N ALA A 94 2.34 -3.81 -12.28
CA ALA A 94 1.36 -4.52 -11.44
C ALA A 94 1.96 -5.81 -10.84
N ILE A 95 2.83 -6.51 -11.59
CA ILE A 95 3.50 -7.76 -11.17
C ILE A 95 4.70 -7.51 -10.24
N THR A 96 5.46 -6.41 -10.38
CA THR A 96 6.60 -6.12 -9.49
C THR A 96 6.21 -5.78 -8.05
N ARG A 97 4.90 -5.76 -7.73
CA ARG A 97 4.30 -5.51 -6.42
C ARG A 97 3.40 -6.64 -5.89
N ILE A 98 3.19 -7.74 -6.64
CA ILE A 98 2.23 -8.82 -6.30
C ILE A 98 2.93 -10.15 -5.91
N SER A 99 4.24 -10.17 -5.66
CA SER A 99 4.90 -11.31 -5.00
C SER A 99 5.91 -10.88 -3.96
#